data_AF-A0A9Q3PU21-F1
#
_entry.id   AF-A0A9Q3PU21-F1
#
_cell.length_a   1.000
_cell.length_b   1.000
_cell.length_c   1.000
_cell.angle_alpha   90.00
_cell.angle_beta   90.00
_cell.angle_gamma   90.00
#
_symmetry.space_group_name_H-M   'P 1'
#
loop_
_entity.id
_entity.type
_entity.pdbx_description
1 polymer ?
#
loop_
_entity_poly.entity_id
_entity_poly.type
_entity_poly.pdbx_seq_one_letter_code
_entity_poly.pdbx_strand_id
1 'polypeptide(L)'
;MSEVKFNQWDELLQLLFFKRRFTNPVATNEALLERFMFAIGWRKCSTKNEQFGLYGSLGKFENTKDEWQNQGANLSLVGHILGQFLQYVGDNLFTKIQNFYESLGVPSFDQVNCEANISANQGAFEFASALTFTMNGFKNSPHLDKDALLYALGWWLQADKRTGQI
;
A
#
# COMPACT_ATOMS: atom_id res chain seq x y z
N MET A 1 14.00 20.05 -4.97
CA MET A 1 13.33 19.24 -3.94
C MET A 1 12.01 19.89 -3.59
N SER A 2 10.89 19.24 -3.84
CA SER A 2 9.59 19.70 -3.35
C SER A 2 9.41 19.24 -1.90
N GLU A 3 9.17 20.19 -1.01
CA GLU A 3 8.86 19.91 0.39
C GLU A 3 7.53 19.15 0.48
N VAL A 4 7.53 17.99 1.14
CA VAL A 4 6.30 17.27 1.47
C VAL A 4 5.59 18.07 2.56
N LYS A 5 4.41 18.60 2.26
CA LYS A 5 3.66 19.47 3.18
C LYS A 5 2.87 18.64 4.18
N PHE A 6 2.71 19.13 5.41
CA PHE A 6 1.95 18.45 6.48
C PHE A 6 0.53 18.02 6.05
N ASN A 7 -0.14 18.81 5.21
CA ASN A 7 -1.48 18.47 4.70
C ASN A 7 -1.51 17.16 3.88
N GLN A 8 -0.40 16.78 3.23
CA GLN A 8 -0.32 15.55 2.45
C GLN A 8 -0.35 14.30 3.34
N TRP A 9 0.18 14.38 4.55
CA TRP A 9 0.15 13.25 5.50
C TRP A 9 -1.25 13.02 6.06
N ASP A 10 -2.00 14.08 6.36
CA ASP A 10 -3.41 13.97 6.74
C ASP A 10 -4.26 13.38 5.61
N GLU A 11 -4.05 13.82 4.37
CA GLU A 11 -4.73 13.27 3.18
C GLU A 11 -4.42 11.78 3.00
N LEU A 12 -3.15 11.38 3.16
CA LEU A 12 -2.73 9.98 3.12
C LEU A 12 -3.44 9.15 4.20
N LEU A 13 -3.41 9.60 5.45
CA LEU A 13 -3.98 8.83 6.56
C LEU A 13 -5.51 8.72 6.47
N GLN A 14 -6.20 9.79 6.09
CA GLN A 14 -7.65 9.75 5.84
C GLN A 14 -7.99 8.77 4.72
N LEU A 15 -7.19 8.75 3.65
CA LEU A 15 -7.38 7.81 2.56
C LEU A 15 -7.14 6.35 3.00
N LEU A 16 -6.06 6.06 3.72
CA LEU A 16 -5.81 4.71 4.24
C LEU A 16 -6.91 4.27 5.21
N PHE A 17 -7.38 5.18 6.06
CA PHE A 17 -8.49 4.95 6.97
C PHE A 17 -9.81 4.66 6.23
N PHE A 18 -10.08 5.35 5.14
CA PHE A 18 -11.21 5.06 4.25
C PHE A 18 -11.06 3.70 3.57
N LYS A 19 -9.86 3.41 3.04
CA LYS A 19 -9.58 2.18 2.27
C LYS A 19 -9.75 0.89 3.08
N ARG A 20 -9.60 0.94 4.41
CA ARG A 20 -9.89 -0.22 5.29
C ARG A 20 -11.32 -0.77 5.14
N ARG A 21 -12.27 0.05 4.66
CA ARG A 21 -13.66 -0.38 4.45
C ARG A 21 -13.79 -1.43 3.33
N PHE A 22 -12.83 -1.49 2.41
CA PHE A 22 -12.86 -2.37 1.24
C PHE A 22 -11.97 -3.61 1.39
N THR A 23 -11.13 -3.62 2.42
CA THR A 23 -10.17 -4.71 2.68
C THR A 23 -10.57 -5.47 3.94
N ASN A 24 -10.21 -6.75 4.00
CA ASN A 24 -10.27 -7.50 5.25
C ASN A 24 -8.93 -7.34 5.97
N PRO A 25 -8.92 -7.43 7.31
CA PRO A 25 -7.68 -7.61 8.04
C PRO A 25 -6.87 -8.76 7.44
N VAL A 26 -5.55 -8.57 7.36
CA VAL A 26 -4.62 -9.62 6.93
C VAL A 26 -4.66 -10.73 7.98
N ALA A 27 -5.33 -11.84 7.65
CA ALA A 27 -5.56 -12.94 8.58
C ALA A 27 -4.31 -13.82 8.80
N THR A 28 -3.38 -13.82 7.84
CA THR A 28 -2.16 -14.62 7.85
C THR A 28 -0.96 -13.74 8.16
N ASN A 29 -0.77 -13.42 9.43
CA ASN A 29 0.47 -12.84 9.94
C ASN A 29 0.79 -13.57 11.26
N GLU A 30 1.66 -14.58 11.19
CA GLU A 30 2.02 -15.42 12.35
C GLU A 30 2.65 -14.61 13.49
N ALA A 31 3.23 -13.44 13.18
CA ALA A 31 3.81 -12.54 14.16
C ALA A 31 2.77 -11.60 14.80
N LEU A 32 1.50 -11.61 14.37
CA LEU A 32 0.47 -10.70 14.89
C LEU A 32 0.16 -11.02 16.37
N LEU A 33 0.41 -10.06 17.25
CA LEU A 33 0.05 -10.16 18.67
C LEU A 33 -1.26 -9.43 18.98
N GLU A 34 -1.44 -8.22 18.44
CA GLU A 34 -2.60 -7.39 18.77
C GLU A 34 -3.07 -6.57 17.56
N ARG A 35 -4.39 -6.40 17.46
CA ARG A 35 -5.11 -5.57 16.46
C ARG A 35 -4.97 -6.09 15.02
N PHE A 36 -5.18 -5.21 14.06
CA PHE A 36 -5.36 -5.56 12.65
C PHE A 36 -4.34 -4.84 11.78
N MET A 37 -3.74 -5.59 10.87
CA MET A 37 -3.05 -5.06 9.71
C MET A 37 -3.99 -5.09 8.51
N PHE A 38 -3.94 -4.06 7.69
CA PHE A 38 -4.64 -3.98 6.42
C PHE A 38 -3.62 -3.89 5.30
N ALA A 39 -4.01 -4.33 4.11
CA ALA A 39 -3.19 -4.24 2.92
C ALA A 39 -4.03 -3.76 1.74
N ILE A 40 -3.42 -3.03 0.82
CA ILE A 40 -3.99 -2.58 -0.46
C ILE A 40 -2.98 -2.85 -1.58
N GLY A 41 -3.45 -2.86 -2.83
CA GLY A 41 -2.64 -3.18 -4.00
C GLY A 41 -2.63 -4.67 -4.30
N TRP A 42 -1.53 -5.16 -4.87
CA TRP A 42 -1.40 -6.52 -5.39
C TRP A 42 -0.86 -7.50 -4.35
N ARG A 43 -1.27 -8.75 -4.45
CA ARG A 43 -0.77 -9.87 -3.65
C ARG A 43 -0.51 -11.07 -4.54
N LYS A 44 0.44 -11.91 -4.12
CA LYS A 44 0.50 -13.28 -4.60
C LYS A 44 -0.83 -13.97 -4.30
N CYS A 45 -1.40 -14.63 -5.31
CA CYS A 45 -2.64 -15.35 -5.07
C CYS A 45 -2.38 -16.64 -4.29
N SER A 46 -3.29 -16.96 -3.36
CA SER A 46 -3.33 -18.23 -2.65
C SER A 46 -4.31 -19.23 -3.30
N THR A 47 -5.06 -18.79 -4.30
CA THR A 47 -6.00 -19.62 -5.06
C THR A 47 -5.27 -20.43 -6.12
N LYS A 48 -5.58 -21.72 -6.22
CA LYS A 48 -5.01 -22.59 -7.23
C LYS A 48 -5.35 -22.06 -8.63
N ASN A 49 -4.34 -21.98 -9.50
CA ASN A 49 -4.41 -21.45 -10.88
C ASN A 49 -4.58 -19.93 -11.02
N GLU A 50 -4.47 -19.16 -9.93
CA GLU A 50 -4.35 -17.70 -9.99
C GLU A 50 -2.91 -17.31 -9.63
N GLN A 51 -2.29 -16.41 -10.41
CA GLN A 51 -0.90 -16.02 -10.18
C GLN A 51 -0.78 -14.86 -9.18
N PHE A 52 -1.65 -13.87 -9.33
CA PHE A 52 -1.71 -12.66 -8.51
C PHE A 52 -3.16 -12.20 -8.39
N GLY A 53 -3.44 -11.44 -7.35
CA GLY A 53 -4.76 -10.84 -7.11
C GLY A 53 -4.61 -9.52 -6.38
N LEU A 54 -5.72 -8.82 -6.17
CA LEU A 54 -5.73 -7.59 -5.37
C LEU A 54 -6.07 -7.90 -3.91
N TYR A 55 -5.48 -7.14 -2.99
CA TYR A 55 -5.96 -7.06 -1.63
C TYR A 55 -7.33 -6.38 -1.62
N GLY A 56 -8.37 -7.19 -1.48
CA GLY A 56 -9.74 -6.71 -1.28
C GLY A 56 -10.70 -7.87 -1.05
N SER A 57 -11.89 -7.54 -0.53
CA SER A 57 -12.92 -8.54 -0.20
C SER A 57 -14.05 -8.46 -1.21
N LEU A 58 -14.23 -9.48 -2.05
CA LEU A 58 -15.32 -9.54 -3.05
C LEU A 58 -16.69 -9.19 -2.43
N GLY A 59 -17.02 -9.77 -1.27
CA GLY A 59 -18.29 -9.47 -0.58
C GLY A 59 -18.41 -8.06 0.02
N LYS A 60 -17.30 -7.33 0.19
CA LYS A 60 -17.34 -5.91 0.56
C LYS A 60 -17.49 -5.03 -0.68
N PHE A 61 -16.80 -5.40 -1.78
CA PHE A 61 -16.91 -4.70 -3.05
C PHE A 61 -18.32 -4.70 -3.62
N GLU A 62 -19.08 -5.79 -3.51
CA GLU A 62 -20.45 -5.85 -4.04
C GLU A 62 -21.37 -4.77 -3.46
N ASN A 63 -21.21 -4.42 -2.17
CA ASN A 63 -22.03 -3.41 -1.50
C ASN A 63 -21.45 -2.00 -1.57
N THR A 64 -20.20 -1.84 -1.99
CA THR A 64 -19.48 -0.56 -1.95
C THR A 64 -18.78 -0.23 -3.28
N LYS A 65 -19.22 -0.84 -4.38
CA LYS A 65 -18.58 -0.71 -5.71
C LYS A 65 -18.55 0.75 -6.17
N ASP A 66 -19.67 1.45 -6.03
CA ASP A 66 -19.79 2.85 -6.41
C ASP A 66 -18.97 3.74 -5.48
N GLU A 67 -18.87 3.46 -4.18
CA GLU A 67 -18.00 4.22 -3.26
C GLU A 67 -16.51 3.98 -3.54
N TRP A 68 -16.14 2.75 -3.91
CA TRP A 68 -14.79 2.42 -4.33
C TRP A 68 -14.40 3.16 -5.61
N GLN A 69 -15.32 3.23 -6.59
CA GLN A 69 -15.12 3.90 -7.87
C GLN A 69 -15.20 5.44 -7.75
N ASN A 70 -16.10 5.97 -6.91
CA ASN A 70 -16.39 7.41 -6.82
C ASN A 70 -15.62 8.16 -5.72
N GLN A 71 -15.19 7.49 -4.63
CA GLN A 71 -14.52 8.13 -3.49
C GLN A 71 -13.17 7.50 -3.11
N GLY A 72 -12.68 6.54 -3.90
CA GLY A 72 -11.33 6.03 -3.72
C GLY A 72 -10.32 7.07 -4.17
N ALA A 73 -9.91 8.00 -3.29
CA ALA A 73 -8.87 8.97 -3.63
C ALA A 73 -7.68 8.25 -4.28
N ASN A 74 -7.17 8.88 -5.34
CA ASN A 74 -6.32 8.22 -6.31
C ASN A 74 -5.16 7.56 -5.56
N LEU A 75 -5.04 6.22 -5.63
CA LEU A 75 -3.91 5.52 -5.01
C LEU A 75 -2.58 6.05 -5.56
N SER A 76 -2.59 6.66 -6.74
CA SER A 76 -1.46 7.41 -7.24
C SER A 76 -1.06 8.55 -6.31
N LEU A 77 -1.97 9.29 -5.67
CA LEU A 77 -1.61 10.31 -4.68
C LEU A 77 -0.81 9.71 -3.51
N VAL A 78 -1.19 8.51 -3.04
CA VAL A 78 -0.41 7.76 -2.03
C VAL A 78 0.97 7.43 -2.57
N GLY A 79 1.06 6.92 -3.79
CA GLY A 79 2.32 6.65 -4.48
C GLY A 79 3.21 7.89 -4.55
N HIS A 80 2.64 9.04 -4.95
CA HIS A 80 3.37 10.30 -5.06
C HIS A 80 3.89 10.77 -3.69
N ILE A 81 3.04 10.78 -2.65
CA ILE A 81 3.44 11.23 -1.31
C ILE A 81 4.54 10.35 -0.73
N LEU A 82 4.34 9.02 -0.77
CA LEU A 82 5.30 8.06 -0.23
C LEU A 82 6.59 8.02 -1.06
N GLY A 83 6.49 8.14 -2.38
CA GLY A 83 7.63 8.19 -3.28
C GLY A 83 8.47 9.45 -3.09
N GLN A 84 7.84 10.62 -2.95
CA GLN A 84 8.54 11.86 -2.59
C GLN A 84 9.24 11.74 -1.24
N PHE A 85 8.60 11.11 -0.26
CA PHE A 85 9.22 10.86 1.04
C PHE A 85 10.41 9.90 0.93
N LEU A 86 10.27 8.81 0.20
CA LEU A 86 11.35 7.84 0.00
C LEU A 86 12.54 8.48 -0.75
N GLN A 87 12.26 9.31 -1.76
CA GLN A 87 13.26 10.12 -2.44
C GLN A 87 13.97 11.09 -1.48
N TYR A 88 13.21 11.76 -0.60
CA TYR A 88 13.78 12.63 0.43
C TYR A 88 14.70 11.88 1.41
N VAL A 89 14.32 10.65 1.81
CA VAL A 89 15.17 9.80 2.68
C VAL A 89 16.46 9.40 1.96
N GLY A 90 16.41 9.22 0.64
CA GLY A 90 17.61 9.12 -0.18
C GLY A 90 17.32 8.80 -1.63
N ASP A 91 17.71 9.71 -2.53
CA ASP A 91 17.56 9.56 -3.98
C ASP A 91 18.10 8.22 -4.49
N ASN A 92 19.31 7.84 -4.05
CA ASN A 92 19.92 6.57 -4.45
C ASN A 92 19.16 5.34 -3.95
N LEU A 93 18.47 5.42 -2.81
CA LEU A 93 17.65 4.33 -2.28
C LEU A 93 16.37 4.21 -3.09
N PHE A 94 15.69 5.33 -3.33
CA PHE A 94 14.48 5.39 -4.14
C PHE A 94 14.71 4.82 -5.53
N THR A 95 15.74 5.29 -6.26
CA THR A 95 16.06 4.79 -7.61
C THR A 95 16.41 3.30 -7.60
N LYS A 96 17.11 2.79 -6.57
CA LYS A 96 17.40 1.36 -6.47
C LYS A 96 16.14 0.51 -6.27
N ILE A 97 15.22 0.96 -5.42
CA ILE A 97 13.96 0.26 -5.17
C ILE A 97 13.08 0.30 -6.41
N GLN A 98 12.95 1.47 -7.04
CA GLN A 98 12.21 1.64 -8.29
C GLN A 98 12.74 0.71 -9.40
N ASN A 99 14.05 0.77 -9.70
CA ASN A 99 14.66 -0.10 -10.72
C ASN A 99 14.49 -1.60 -10.41
N PHE A 100 14.52 -1.98 -9.13
CA PHE A 100 14.27 -3.36 -8.72
C PHE A 100 12.83 -3.77 -9.02
N TYR A 101 11.84 -2.95 -8.65
CA TYR A 101 10.42 -3.21 -8.94
C TYR A 101 10.12 -3.22 -10.45
N GLU A 102 10.70 -2.29 -11.20
CA GLU A 102 10.67 -2.26 -12.67
C GLU A 102 11.17 -3.58 -13.26
N SER A 103 12.32 -4.09 -12.78
CA SER A 103 12.91 -5.33 -13.28
C SER A 103 12.04 -6.58 -13.03
N LEU A 104 11.15 -6.53 -12.04
CA LEU A 104 10.22 -7.61 -11.73
C LEU A 104 8.96 -7.59 -12.62
N GLY A 105 8.69 -6.48 -13.33
CA GLY A 105 7.49 -6.32 -14.14
C GLY A 105 6.19 -6.46 -13.35
N VAL A 106 6.24 -6.17 -12.04
CA VAL A 106 5.07 -6.25 -11.15
C VAL A 106 4.30 -4.93 -11.20
N PRO A 107 2.95 -4.98 -11.14
CA PRO A 107 2.15 -3.77 -11.14
C PRO A 107 2.34 -2.99 -9.83
N SER A 108 2.32 -1.66 -9.93
CA SER A 108 2.30 -0.78 -8.76
C SER A 108 0.97 -0.91 -8.01
N PHE A 109 0.98 -0.66 -6.69
CA PHE A 109 -0.21 -0.83 -5.85
C PHE A 109 -1.40 0.07 -6.25
N ASP A 110 -1.15 1.15 -6.98
CA ASP A 110 -2.16 2.07 -7.48
C ASP A 110 -2.72 1.69 -8.86
N GLN A 111 -2.09 0.74 -9.55
CA GLN A 111 -2.55 0.20 -10.83
C GLN A 111 -3.59 -0.91 -10.56
N VAL A 112 -4.88 -0.57 -10.53
CA VAL A 112 -5.97 -1.53 -10.23
C VAL A 112 -6.45 -2.35 -11.44
N ASN A 113 -6.06 -1.99 -12.67
CA ASN A 113 -6.45 -2.71 -13.88
C ASN A 113 -5.26 -3.48 -14.46
N CYS A 114 -5.44 -4.79 -14.68
CA CYS A 114 -4.41 -5.65 -15.29
C CYS A 114 -4.36 -5.58 -16.83
N GLU A 115 -5.29 -4.87 -17.47
CA GLU A 115 -5.51 -4.95 -18.93
C GLU A 115 -4.65 -4.01 -19.79
N ALA A 116 -3.80 -3.17 -19.21
CA ALA A 116 -2.88 -2.34 -19.98
C ALA A 116 -1.46 -2.68 -19.56
N ASN A 117 -0.62 -3.08 -20.53
CA ASN A 117 0.83 -3.21 -20.45
C ASN A 117 1.41 -2.68 -19.14
N ILE A 118 1.61 -3.56 -18.16
CA ILE A 118 2.18 -3.25 -16.83
C ILE A 118 3.54 -2.52 -16.96
N SER A 119 4.19 -2.64 -18.13
CA SER A 119 5.45 -1.99 -18.47
C SER A 119 5.32 -0.60 -19.13
N ALA A 120 4.15 -0.18 -19.62
CA ALA A 120 4.05 0.99 -20.51
C ALA A 120 3.77 2.33 -19.81
N ASN A 121 3.29 2.31 -18.56
CA ASN A 121 2.91 3.50 -17.82
C ASN A 121 3.45 3.47 -16.38
N GLN A 122 4.72 3.13 -16.21
CA GLN A 122 5.34 3.22 -14.89
C GLN A 122 5.60 4.68 -14.55
N GLY A 123 4.85 5.21 -13.58
CA GLY A 123 4.97 6.59 -13.12
C GLY A 123 6.26 6.85 -12.34
N ALA A 124 6.59 8.12 -12.09
CA ALA A 124 7.80 8.54 -11.40
C ALA A 124 7.93 8.06 -9.93
N PHE A 125 6.88 7.44 -9.36
CA PHE A 125 6.80 7.05 -7.95
C PHE A 125 6.31 5.60 -7.76
N GLU A 126 6.66 4.71 -8.67
CA GLU A 126 6.38 3.28 -8.56
C GLU A 126 7.54 2.56 -7.84
N PHE A 127 7.28 2.09 -6.61
CA PHE A 127 8.30 1.48 -5.76
C PHE A 127 7.77 0.32 -4.91
N ALA A 128 6.48 -0.01 -5.05
CA ALA A 128 5.82 -1.06 -4.29
C ALA A 128 4.62 -1.61 -5.07
N SER A 129 4.38 -2.92 -4.96
CA SER A 129 3.19 -3.58 -5.53
C SER A 129 2.04 -3.65 -4.52
N ALA A 130 2.35 -3.53 -3.22
CA ALA A 130 1.37 -3.50 -2.15
C ALA A 130 1.78 -2.50 -1.06
N LEU A 131 0.80 -1.99 -0.34
CA LEU A 131 1.01 -1.18 0.87
C LEU A 131 0.29 -1.83 2.04
N THR A 132 1.02 -2.06 3.13
CA THR A 132 0.44 -2.48 4.42
C THR A 132 0.37 -1.30 5.37
N PHE A 133 -0.69 -1.26 6.17
CA PHE A 133 -0.86 -0.23 7.19
C PHE A 133 -1.54 -0.83 8.42
N THR A 134 -1.21 -0.26 9.57
CA THR A 134 -1.67 -0.77 10.86
C THR A 134 -2.28 0.37 11.66
N MET A 135 -3.21 0.05 12.56
CA MET A 135 -3.90 1.05 13.37
C MET A 135 -4.30 0.49 14.75
N ASN A 136 -4.61 1.41 15.67
CA ASN A 136 -5.20 1.13 16.98
C ASN A 136 -4.30 0.38 17.98
N GLY A 137 -2.99 0.63 17.97
CA GLY A 137 -2.03 -0.02 18.87
C GLY A 137 -1.64 -1.41 18.38
N PHE A 138 -1.37 -1.53 17.09
CA PHE A 138 -0.88 -2.76 16.48
C PHE A 138 0.41 -3.24 17.13
N LYS A 139 0.54 -4.56 17.29
CA LYS A 139 1.71 -5.19 17.87
C LYS A 139 2.04 -6.47 17.12
N ASN A 140 3.30 -6.58 16.69
CA ASN A 140 3.88 -7.81 16.17
C ASN A 140 4.98 -8.32 17.13
N SER A 141 5.16 -9.64 17.19
CA SER A 141 6.37 -10.21 17.74
C SER A 141 7.55 -9.95 16.79
N PRO A 142 8.80 -9.91 17.30
CA PRO A 142 9.97 -9.96 16.45
C PRO A 142 9.90 -11.18 15.52
N HIS A 143 10.17 -10.99 14.23
CA HIS A 143 10.21 -12.05 13.22
C HIS A 143 11.20 -11.69 12.12
N LEU A 144 11.54 -12.67 11.30
CA LEU A 144 12.33 -12.50 10.09
C LEU A 144 11.46 -12.86 8.89
N ASP A 145 11.31 -11.91 7.98
CA ASP A 145 10.64 -12.16 6.70
C ASP A 145 11.54 -13.03 5.82
N LYS A 146 10.92 -13.95 5.06
CA LYS A 146 11.61 -14.86 4.14
C LYS A 146 11.31 -14.46 2.70
N ASP A 147 11.32 -13.15 2.48
CA ASP A 147 10.83 -12.54 1.25
C ASP A 147 12.01 -12.23 0.33
N ALA A 148 11.75 -12.16 -0.97
CA ALA A 148 12.78 -11.79 -1.95
C ALA A 148 13.15 -10.30 -1.91
N LEU A 149 12.43 -9.51 -1.11
CA LEU A 149 12.64 -8.07 -0.97
C LEU A 149 13.87 -7.79 -0.12
N LEU A 150 14.80 -7.00 -0.67
CA LEU A 150 16.02 -6.57 0.01
C LEU A 150 15.77 -5.48 1.06
N TYR A 151 14.64 -4.76 0.96
CA TYR A 151 14.32 -3.63 1.79
C TYR A 151 12.88 -3.74 2.30
N ALA A 152 12.71 -3.50 3.60
CA ALA A 152 11.43 -3.21 4.22
C ALA A 152 11.47 -1.78 4.77
N LEU A 153 10.43 -1.00 4.46
CA LEU A 153 10.30 0.38 4.92
C LEU A 153 9.03 0.51 5.75
N GLY A 154 9.16 1.11 6.94
CA GLY A 154 8.06 1.31 7.87
C GLY A 154 8.07 2.74 8.41
N TRP A 155 6.87 3.32 8.53
CA TRP A 155 6.66 4.65 9.09
C TRP A 155 5.59 4.60 10.17
N TRP A 156 5.80 5.39 11.23
CA TRP A 156 4.86 5.53 12.34
C TRP A 156 4.43 6.99 12.45
N LEU A 157 3.14 7.21 12.25
CA LEU A 157 2.49 8.51 12.41
C LEU A 157 1.50 8.40 13.57
N GLN A 158 1.45 9.43 14.41
CA GLN A 158 0.41 9.53 15.43
C GLN A 158 -0.84 10.13 14.77
N ALA A 159 -1.99 9.47 14.95
CA ALA A 159 -3.25 9.91 14.39
C ALA A 159 -4.41 9.58 15.35
N ASP A 160 -5.47 10.39 15.34
CA ASP A 160 -6.71 10.09 16.07
C ASP A 160 -7.34 8.82 15.49
N LYS A 161 -7.49 7.81 16.34
CA LYS A 161 -8.03 6.49 15.98
C LYS A 161 -9.45 6.50 15.37
N ARG A 162 -10.22 7.58 15.56
CA ARG A 162 -11.61 7.74 15.09
C ARG A 162 -11.67 8.43 13.73
N THR A 163 -10.74 9.35 13.46
CA THR A 163 -10.78 10.20 12.26
C THR A 163 -9.64 9.95 11.27
N GLY A 164 -8.52 9.40 11.74
CA GLY A 164 -7.31 9.22 10.95
C GLY A 164 -6.54 10.53 10.70
N GLN A 165 -6.80 11.59 11.45
CA GLN A 165 -6.11 12.88 11.36
C GLN A 165 -4.94 12.95 12.34
N ILE A 166 -3.87 13.66 11.98
CA ILE A 166 -2.69 13.90 12.85
C ILE A 166 -3.03 14.88 13.97
#